data_AF-A0A2S1YTN3-F1
#
_entry.id   AF-A0A2S1YTN3-F1
#
_cell.length_a   1.000
_cell.length_b   1.000
_cell.length_c   1.000
_cell.angle_alpha   90.00
_cell.angle_beta   90.00
_cell.angle_gamma   90.00
#
_symmetry.space_group_name_H-M   'P 1'
#
loop_
_entity.id
_entity.type
_entity.pdbx_description
1 polymer ?
#
loop_
_entity_poly.entity_id
_entity_poly.type
_entity_poly.pdbx_seq_one_letter_code
_entity_poly.pdbx_strand_id
1 'polypeptide(L)'
;MKLFTFLFSLLTITITAQNNKKYDTFFEKGNGNQSASYQETIAYWKMLANDFPTIQIKEMGLTDSGEPLHMITFNPDKEFDFDKIQETKAVLFVNNGIHAGEPDGIDATMQFYRDLVTGKMKAPKNTVLVTIPVYNIGGALNRNSTTRANQDGPEIYGFRGNARNYDLNRDMMKSDTRNTKSFIEIFQKINADVFIDNHVSNGSDYQYKLTYIMTEHNKLGKVLGDFMNNEMMPALVKDLQKKKIETTPYVDSFKDTPDKGFGQFVDSPRYTTGYTSLFNTIGFVVETHMLKKYAERVKMTYEYMKSTLDFTDSNYQKLKDLRVKNLEQYQPKKSYTLKWELDSTKATTFSFLGYEAGYKKSEATTGNRLYYDRTKPYKKDVPYIKEFKSAKEVVIPTAYIIPRGYWNIIELLKNNNISLKQIKNDTIIEVESYRIADFKTVPSAYEGHYLHRNTTVTSKIIKMAFAKGDYIIPTNQKGVKYLLEAFEPEGVDSFFNWNFFDPILQQKEHYSEYIFEDTAGQLLKENPSLKAELEAKKQNDSAFATNAEAQLDWIYKHSVYYEKAHMQYPVYRLL
;
A
#
# COMPACT_ATOMS: atom_id res chain seq x y z
N MET A 1 -55.60 47.08 12.86
CA MET A 1 -55.47 45.87 12.02
C MET A 1 -54.60 46.00 10.77
N LYS A 2 -54.15 47.19 10.32
CA LYS A 2 -53.31 47.34 9.12
C LYS A 2 -51.79 47.30 9.35
N LEU A 3 -51.31 47.37 10.61
CA LEU A 3 -49.88 47.31 10.94
C LEU A 3 -49.35 45.88 11.14
N PHE A 4 -50.22 44.93 11.51
CA PHE A 4 -49.85 43.52 11.74
C PHE A 4 -49.66 42.72 10.45
N THR A 5 -50.26 43.16 9.34
CA THR A 5 -50.16 42.50 8.04
C THR A 5 -48.83 42.80 7.34
N PHE A 6 -48.18 43.93 7.66
CA PHE A 6 -46.90 44.31 7.05
C PHE A 6 -45.71 43.56 7.68
N LEU A 7 -45.76 43.23 8.97
CA LEU A 7 -44.75 42.41 9.63
C LEU A 7 -44.75 40.95 9.15
N PHE A 8 -45.92 40.40 8.83
CA PHE A 8 -46.05 39.04 8.28
C PHE A 8 -45.59 38.94 6.81
N SER A 9 -45.53 40.06 6.10
CA SER A 9 -45.05 40.14 4.71
C SER A 9 -43.52 40.28 4.62
N LEU A 10 -42.87 40.79 5.68
CA LEU A 10 -41.41 40.87 5.79
C LEU A 10 -40.78 39.60 6.38
N LEU A 11 -41.53 38.81 7.16
CA LEU A 11 -41.10 37.50 7.65
C LEU A 11 -41.18 36.37 6.62
N THR A 12 -42.01 36.49 5.58
CA THR A 12 -42.07 35.49 4.50
C THR A 12 -40.99 35.67 3.43
N ILE A 13 -40.36 36.86 3.35
CA ILE A 13 -39.25 37.14 2.42
C ILE A 13 -37.89 36.74 3.02
N THR A 14 -37.82 36.45 4.32
CA THR A 14 -36.58 36.05 5.01
C THR A 14 -36.43 34.54 5.23
N ILE A 15 -37.41 33.73 4.83
CA ILE A 15 -37.35 32.25 4.93
C ILE A 15 -36.92 31.59 3.61
N THR A 16 -36.73 32.34 2.53
CA THR A 16 -35.93 31.91 1.37
C THR A 16 -34.44 32.15 1.61
N ALA A 17 -33.95 31.84 2.83
CA ALA A 17 -32.53 31.74 3.10
C ALA A 17 -31.98 30.47 2.41
N GLN A 18 -31.45 30.67 1.20
CA GLN A 18 -30.33 29.94 0.61
C GLN A 18 -30.46 28.41 0.43
N ASN A 19 -31.29 27.96 -0.51
CA ASN A 19 -30.92 26.77 -1.30
C ASN A 19 -29.83 27.19 -2.32
N ASN A 20 -28.67 27.61 -1.82
CA ASN A 20 -27.56 28.03 -2.67
C ASN A 20 -26.88 26.80 -3.28
N LYS A 21 -27.44 26.31 -4.39
CA LYS A 21 -26.91 25.18 -5.18
C LYS A 21 -25.60 25.47 -5.89
N LYS A 22 -25.00 26.66 -5.70
CA LYS A 22 -23.74 27.05 -6.33
C LYS A 22 -22.65 25.99 -6.12
N TYR A 23 -22.55 25.48 -4.90
CA TYR A 23 -21.52 24.53 -4.51
C TYR A 23 -21.96 23.06 -4.55
N ASP A 24 -23.12 22.74 -5.13
CA ASP A 24 -23.51 21.35 -5.35
C ASP A 24 -22.50 20.67 -6.29
N THR A 25 -22.11 19.43 -5.97
CA THR A 25 -21.20 18.64 -6.78
C THR A 25 -21.85 18.22 -8.10
N PHE A 26 -21.06 17.70 -9.04
CA PHE A 26 -21.61 17.11 -10.27
C PHE A 26 -22.60 15.99 -9.97
N PHE A 27 -22.23 15.09 -9.06
CA PHE A 27 -23.08 13.99 -8.58
C PHE A 27 -24.44 14.47 -8.03
N GLU A 28 -24.45 15.56 -7.26
CA GLU A 28 -25.69 16.11 -6.66
C GLU A 28 -26.57 16.85 -7.66
N LYS A 29 -25.97 17.46 -8.68
CA LYS A 29 -26.69 18.09 -9.80
C LYS A 29 -27.31 17.04 -10.74
N GLY A 30 -26.73 15.85 -10.78
CA GLY A 30 -27.16 14.74 -11.63
C GLY A 30 -28.30 13.90 -11.04
N ASN A 31 -28.42 12.67 -11.53
CA ASN A 31 -29.47 11.72 -11.16
C ASN A 31 -29.09 10.75 -10.01
N GLY A 32 -27.95 10.96 -9.36
CA GLY A 32 -27.41 10.04 -8.34
C GLY A 32 -26.75 8.77 -8.90
N ASN A 33 -26.56 8.66 -10.21
CA ASN A 33 -25.83 7.58 -10.88
C ASN A 33 -24.78 8.11 -11.89
N GLN A 34 -24.35 9.35 -11.71
CA GLN A 34 -23.41 10.05 -12.59
C GLN A 34 -22.23 10.58 -11.77
N SER A 35 -21.05 10.58 -12.37
CA SER A 35 -19.83 11.07 -11.75
C SER A 35 -19.09 12.05 -12.65
N ALA A 36 -18.38 13.00 -12.03
CA ALA A 36 -17.61 14.03 -12.71
C ALA A 36 -16.47 13.44 -13.56
N SER A 37 -16.18 14.10 -14.68
CA SER A 37 -14.90 13.93 -15.37
C SER A 37 -13.74 14.46 -14.52
N TYR A 38 -12.50 14.14 -14.92
CA TYR A 38 -11.31 14.74 -14.33
C TYR A 38 -11.36 16.27 -14.39
N GLN A 39 -11.69 16.84 -15.54
CA GLN A 39 -11.75 18.29 -15.75
C GLN A 39 -12.81 18.94 -14.86
N GLU A 40 -14.01 18.34 -14.76
CA GLU A 40 -15.08 18.84 -13.88
C GLU A 40 -14.68 18.75 -12.41
N THR A 41 -14.01 17.68 -12.01
CA THR A 41 -13.49 17.50 -10.65
C THR A 41 -12.48 18.61 -10.30
N ILE A 42 -11.49 18.85 -11.16
CA ILE A 42 -10.49 19.90 -10.91
C ILE A 42 -11.11 21.31 -10.96
N ALA A 43 -12.04 21.56 -11.88
CA ALA A 43 -12.76 22.83 -11.94
C ALA A 43 -13.55 23.11 -10.66
N TYR A 44 -14.20 22.09 -10.10
CA TYR A 44 -14.90 22.19 -8.82
C TYR A 44 -13.96 22.56 -7.67
N TRP A 45 -12.79 21.91 -7.58
CA TRP A 45 -11.80 22.24 -6.55
C TRP A 45 -11.22 23.64 -6.69
N LYS A 46 -10.95 24.09 -7.92
CA LYS A 46 -10.51 25.47 -8.20
C LYS A 46 -11.57 26.50 -7.79
N MET A 47 -12.85 26.23 -8.05
CA MET A 47 -13.96 27.08 -7.59
C MET A 47 -14.00 27.16 -6.06
N LEU A 48 -13.93 26.01 -5.35
CA LEU A 48 -13.93 26.03 -3.88
C LEU A 48 -12.71 26.77 -3.30
N ALA A 49 -11.51 26.55 -3.83
CA ALA A 49 -10.30 27.23 -3.37
C ALA A 49 -10.34 28.75 -3.61
N ASN A 50 -10.97 29.19 -4.71
CA ASN A 50 -11.15 30.61 -5.00
C ASN A 50 -12.09 31.30 -4.01
N ASP A 51 -13.18 30.61 -3.64
CA ASP A 51 -14.25 31.20 -2.83
C ASP A 51 -14.03 31.04 -1.32
N PHE A 52 -13.22 30.07 -0.90
CA PHE A 52 -12.96 29.76 0.50
C PHE A 52 -11.45 29.77 0.81
N PRO A 53 -10.94 30.76 1.56
CA PRO A 53 -9.51 30.86 1.90
C PRO A 53 -9.01 29.77 2.85
N THR A 54 -9.91 28.94 3.38
CA THR A 54 -9.58 27.74 4.17
C THR A 54 -9.24 26.54 3.29
N ILE A 55 -9.39 26.63 1.96
CA ILE A 55 -8.99 25.61 1.00
C ILE A 55 -7.80 26.10 0.18
N GLN A 56 -6.77 25.27 0.04
CA GLN A 56 -5.71 25.43 -0.94
C GLN A 56 -5.72 24.26 -1.92
N ILE A 57 -5.53 24.57 -3.20
CA ILE A 57 -5.20 23.59 -4.25
C ILE A 57 -3.77 23.83 -4.70
N LYS A 58 -2.97 22.76 -4.75
CA LYS A 58 -1.58 22.81 -5.21
C LYS A 58 -1.30 21.68 -6.20
N GLU A 59 -0.66 22.00 -7.30
CA GLU A 59 -0.12 21.00 -8.23
C GLU A 59 1.18 20.39 -7.68
N MET A 60 1.32 19.07 -7.78
CA MET A 60 2.36 18.27 -7.13
C MET A 60 2.84 17.17 -8.09
N GLY A 61 4.12 17.25 -8.48
CA GLY A 61 4.75 16.30 -9.40
C GLY A 61 3.97 16.11 -10.71
N LEU A 62 4.43 15.19 -11.57
CA LEU A 62 3.71 14.78 -12.77
C LEU A 62 3.15 13.37 -12.59
N THR A 63 2.14 13.02 -13.37
CA THR A 63 1.69 11.63 -13.55
C THR A 63 2.12 11.08 -14.90
N ASP A 64 1.88 9.79 -15.12
CA ASP A 64 2.16 9.18 -16.42
C ASP A 64 1.23 9.68 -17.55
N SER A 65 0.13 10.39 -17.22
CA SER A 65 -0.70 11.06 -18.24
C SER A 65 -0.12 12.40 -18.69
N GLY A 66 0.94 12.89 -18.05
CA GLY A 66 1.51 14.23 -18.29
C GLY A 66 0.88 15.34 -17.46
N GLU A 67 -0.25 15.07 -16.79
CA GLU A 67 -0.91 16.03 -15.89
C GLU A 67 -0.34 15.95 -14.46
N PRO A 68 -0.28 17.06 -13.71
CA PRO A 68 0.15 17.04 -12.32
C PRO A 68 -0.89 16.44 -11.38
N LEU A 69 -0.45 15.78 -10.30
CA LEU A 69 -1.36 15.49 -9.20
C LEU A 69 -1.77 16.79 -8.52
N HIS A 70 -2.96 16.79 -7.95
CA HIS A 70 -3.44 17.91 -7.16
C HIS A 70 -3.49 17.50 -5.69
N MET A 71 -2.96 18.34 -4.82
CA MET A 71 -3.10 18.26 -3.38
C MET A 71 -4.08 19.35 -2.95
N ILE A 72 -5.22 18.92 -2.41
CA ILE A 72 -6.21 19.82 -1.80
C ILE A 72 -5.98 19.80 -0.30
N THR A 73 -5.93 20.96 0.34
CA THR A 73 -5.81 21.09 1.79
C THR A 73 -6.95 21.93 2.33
N PHE A 74 -7.67 21.44 3.33
CA PHE A 74 -8.61 22.21 4.12
C PHE A 74 -8.09 22.40 5.54
N ASN A 75 -7.86 23.66 5.91
CA ASN A 75 -7.49 24.07 7.26
C ASN A 75 -8.27 25.33 7.66
N PRO A 76 -9.10 25.28 8.72
CA PRO A 76 -9.84 26.44 9.21
C PRO A 76 -8.96 27.63 9.59
N ASP A 77 -7.72 27.38 9.99
CA ASP A 77 -6.76 28.40 10.41
C ASP A 77 -6.05 29.07 9.23
N LYS A 78 -6.27 28.59 8.00
CA LYS A 78 -5.66 29.12 6.76
C LYS A 78 -4.13 29.03 6.75
N GLU A 79 -3.57 28.11 7.52
CA GLU A 79 -2.16 27.73 7.48
C GLU A 79 -1.99 26.52 6.56
N PHE A 80 -1.01 26.57 5.67
CA PHE A 80 -0.73 25.55 4.64
C PHE A 80 0.74 25.10 4.62
N ASP A 81 1.54 25.62 5.55
CA ASP A 81 2.90 25.15 5.81
C ASP A 81 2.87 23.91 6.72
N PHE A 82 3.20 22.75 6.13
CA PHE A 82 3.16 21.47 6.84
C PHE A 82 4.19 21.37 7.97
N ASP A 83 5.29 22.12 7.93
CA ASP A 83 6.25 22.11 9.03
C ASP A 83 5.59 22.69 10.29
N LYS A 84 4.79 23.76 10.15
CA LYS A 84 4.02 24.35 11.27
C LYS A 84 2.78 23.55 11.64
N ILE A 85 2.04 23.03 10.65
CA ILE A 85 0.84 22.21 10.90
C ILE A 85 1.21 21.00 11.74
N GLN A 86 2.33 20.36 11.44
CA GLN A 86 2.79 19.16 12.11
C GLN A 86 3.17 19.38 13.58
N GLU A 87 3.38 20.61 14.02
CA GLU A 87 3.64 20.91 15.44
C GLU A 87 2.36 20.91 16.29
N THR A 88 1.21 21.26 15.69
CA THR A 88 0.00 21.61 16.45
C THR A 88 -1.24 20.81 16.08
N LYS A 89 -1.27 20.18 14.90
CA LYS A 89 -2.44 19.46 14.38
C LYS A 89 -2.09 18.07 13.89
N ALA A 90 -3.09 17.19 13.89
CA ALA A 90 -3.03 15.94 13.14
C ALA A 90 -3.35 16.20 11.66
N VAL A 91 -2.88 15.32 10.78
CA VAL A 91 -3.19 15.32 9.35
C VAL A 91 -3.96 14.06 8.99
N LEU A 92 -5.19 14.24 8.50
CA LEU A 92 -5.98 13.19 7.86
C LEU A 92 -5.79 13.30 6.34
N PHE A 93 -5.24 12.27 5.73
CA PHE A 93 -4.97 12.22 4.30
C PHE A 93 -5.96 11.28 3.58
N VAL A 94 -6.65 11.78 2.56
CA VAL A 94 -7.61 11.03 1.76
C VAL A 94 -7.10 10.90 0.33
N ASN A 95 -6.98 9.67 -0.15
CA ASN A 95 -6.68 9.36 -1.53
C ASN A 95 -7.93 8.85 -2.26
N ASN A 96 -8.15 9.34 -3.47
CA ASN A 96 -9.31 8.99 -4.28
C ASN A 96 -8.89 8.57 -5.68
N GLY A 97 -9.65 7.63 -6.26
CA GLY A 97 -9.50 7.26 -7.66
C GLY A 97 -8.15 6.63 -7.99
N ILE A 98 -7.58 5.84 -7.07
CA ILE A 98 -6.44 4.96 -7.39
C ILE A 98 -6.83 3.95 -8.47
N HIS A 99 -8.07 3.48 -8.43
CA HIS A 99 -8.75 2.90 -9.58
C HIS A 99 -9.82 3.88 -10.05
N ALA A 100 -9.63 4.50 -11.21
CA ALA A 100 -10.54 5.55 -11.67
C ALA A 100 -11.95 5.07 -12.04
N GLY A 101 -12.16 3.75 -12.07
CA GLY A 101 -13.49 3.14 -12.23
C GLY A 101 -14.31 3.07 -10.93
N GLU A 102 -13.77 3.60 -9.83
CA GLU A 102 -14.36 3.64 -8.48
C GLU A 102 -14.50 5.09 -8.01
N PRO A 103 -15.31 5.92 -8.70
CA PRO A 103 -15.33 7.35 -8.46
C PRO A 103 -16.07 7.76 -7.18
N ASP A 104 -16.59 6.81 -6.40
CA ASP A 104 -17.39 7.03 -5.20
C ASP A 104 -16.69 7.96 -4.20
N GLY A 105 -15.38 7.75 -3.99
CA GLY A 105 -14.55 8.60 -3.13
C GLY A 105 -14.34 10.01 -3.67
N ILE A 106 -14.25 10.17 -4.99
CA ILE A 106 -14.09 11.48 -5.64
C ILE A 106 -15.31 12.36 -5.33
N ASP A 107 -16.51 11.83 -5.60
CA ASP A 107 -17.76 12.55 -5.39
C ASP A 107 -18.05 12.77 -3.90
N ALA A 108 -17.85 11.75 -3.06
CA ALA A 108 -18.03 11.85 -1.62
C ALA A 108 -17.10 12.90 -0.99
N THR A 109 -15.85 13.00 -1.45
CA THR A 109 -14.89 13.95 -0.89
C THR A 109 -15.21 15.39 -1.30
N MET A 110 -15.69 15.60 -2.54
CA MET A 110 -16.19 16.91 -2.96
C MET A 110 -17.40 17.37 -2.12
N GLN A 111 -18.31 16.45 -1.79
CA GLN A 111 -19.44 16.73 -0.89
C GLN A 111 -18.98 17.06 0.53
N PHE A 112 -17.99 16.30 1.01
CA PHE A 112 -17.45 16.45 2.36
C PHE A 112 -16.80 17.83 2.57
N TYR A 113 -15.95 18.26 1.64
CA TYR A 113 -15.32 19.59 1.72
C TYR A 113 -16.34 20.72 1.59
N ARG A 114 -17.33 20.59 0.71
CA ARG A 114 -18.42 21.57 0.62
C ARG A 114 -19.13 21.72 1.95
N ASP A 115 -19.53 20.62 2.59
CA ASP A 115 -20.25 20.69 3.86
C ASP A 115 -19.40 21.36 4.96
N LEU A 116 -18.07 21.15 4.96
CA LEU A 116 -17.15 21.83 5.87
C LEU A 116 -17.08 23.35 5.62
N VAL A 117 -16.89 23.78 4.36
CA VAL A 117 -16.71 25.22 4.07
C VAL A 117 -18.00 26.03 4.07
N THR A 118 -19.14 25.38 3.82
CA THR A 118 -20.47 26.00 3.90
C THR A 118 -21.04 26.00 5.32
N GLY A 119 -20.34 25.38 6.29
CA GLY A 119 -20.78 25.32 7.69
C GLY A 119 -21.91 24.33 7.96
N LYS A 120 -22.30 23.50 6.98
CA LYS A 120 -23.26 22.40 7.17
C LYS A 120 -22.69 21.29 8.05
N MET A 121 -21.36 21.14 8.05
CA MET A 121 -20.61 20.34 9.01
C MET A 121 -19.71 21.24 9.85
N LYS A 122 -19.54 20.89 11.12
CA LYS A 122 -18.59 21.56 11.99
C LYS A 122 -17.16 21.28 11.50
N ALA A 123 -16.38 22.34 11.31
CA ALA A 123 -14.97 22.21 10.98
C ALA A 123 -14.15 21.59 12.13
N PRO A 124 -13.15 20.74 11.83
CA PRO A 124 -12.24 20.17 12.82
C PRO A 124 -11.39 21.29 13.46
N LYS A 125 -11.07 21.16 14.75
CA LYS A 125 -10.24 22.15 15.45
C LYS A 125 -8.75 21.83 15.35
N ASN A 126 -8.42 20.56 15.50
CA ASN A 126 -7.08 20.04 15.70
C ASN A 126 -6.59 19.17 14.52
N THR A 127 -7.38 19.04 13.45
CA THR A 127 -7.03 18.23 12.28
C THR A 127 -7.04 19.08 11.00
N VAL A 128 -6.02 18.88 10.18
CA VAL A 128 -5.98 19.35 8.79
C VAL A 128 -6.35 18.19 7.88
N LEU A 129 -7.25 18.46 6.93
CA LEU A 129 -7.65 17.48 5.93
C LEU A 129 -6.85 17.73 4.64
N VAL A 130 -6.23 16.69 4.12
CA VAL A 130 -5.49 16.71 2.85
C VAL A 130 -6.09 15.67 1.93
N THR A 131 -6.19 15.98 0.64
CA THR A 131 -6.79 15.08 -0.34
C THR A 131 -6.05 15.09 -1.67
N ILE A 132 -5.76 13.90 -2.21
CA ILE A 132 -5.55 13.73 -3.65
C ILE A 132 -6.93 13.44 -4.27
N PRO A 133 -7.49 14.34 -5.10
CA PRO A 133 -8.86 14.21 -5.57
C PRO A 133 -8.98 13.16 -6.67
N VAL A 134 -7.94 12.97 -7.49
CA VAL A 134 -7.87 11.92 -8.51
C VAL A 134 -6.42 11.46 -8.62
N TYR A 135 -6.12 10.26 -8.12
CA TYR A 135 -4.77 9.72 -8.15
C TYR A 135 -4.41 9.11 -9.51
N ASN A 136 -5.30 8.28 -10.07
CA ASN A 136 -5.14 7.73 -11.41
C ASN A 136 -5.73 8.65 -12.48
N ILE A 137 -5.01 9.74 -12.80
CA ILE A 137 -5.47 10.70 -13.81
C ILE A 137 -5.58 10.05 -15.21
N GLY A 138 -4.60 9.23 -15.61
CA GLY A 138 -4.66 8.52 -16.90
C GLY A 138 -5.87 7.60 -17.04
N GLY A 139 -6.21 6.87 -15.98
CA GLY A 139 -7.43 6.07 -15.91
C GLY A 139 -8.69 6.94 -15.95
N ALA A 140 -8.71 8.08 -15.24
CA ALA A 140 -9.84 9.00 -15.21
C ALA A 140 -10.09 9.68 -16.56
N LEU A 141 -9.04 9.91 -17.36
CA LEU A 141 -9.15 10.40 -18.73
C LEU A 141 -9.65 9.32 -19.70
N ASN A 142 -9.34 8.04 -19.43
CA ASN A 142 -9.86 6.90 -20.17
C ASN A 142 -11.25 6.48 -19.68
N ARG A 143 -12.26 7.33 -19.94
CA ARG A 143 -13.65 7.10 -19.52
C ARG A 143 -14.36 6.07 -20.40
N ASN A 144 -15.18 5.24 -19.77
CA ASN A 144 -16.00 4.22 -20.43
C ASN A 144 -17.22 3.84 -19.55
N SER A 145 -18.03 2.90 -20.02
CA SER A 145 -19.21 2.39 -19.31
C SER A 145 -19.26 0.85 -19.23
N THR A 146 -18.20 0.15 -19.65
CA THR A 146 -18.27 -1.29 -19.95
C THR A 146 -17.12 -2.14 -19.40
N THR A 147 -15.99 -1.57 -18.99
CA THR A 147 -14.80 -2.37 -18.63
C THR A 147 -14.86 -3.02 -17.24
N ARG A 148 -15.88 -2.71 -16.42
CA ARG A 148 -16.08 -3.29 -15.07
C ARG A 148 -17.32 -4.19 -15.02
N ALA A 149 -17.23 -5.37 -15.62
CA ALA A 149 -18.36 -6.31 -15.74
C ALA A 149 -18.94 -6.82 -14.41
N ASN A 150 -18.20 -6.70 -13.32
CA ASN A 150 -18.57 -7.21 -11.99
C ASN A 150 -19.03 -6.11 -11.02
N GLN A 151 -19.26 -4.88 -11.49
CA GLN A 151 -19.65 -3.75 -10.64
C GLN A 151 -20.85 -2.98 -11.21
N ASP A 152 -21.78 -2.60 -10.33
CA ASP A 152 -22.90 -1.70 -10.61
C ASP A 152 -22.42 -0.23 -10.47
N GLY A 153 -21.56 0.19 -11.40
CA GLY A 153 -20.92 1.51 -11.48
C GLY A 153 -21.88 2.65 -11.87
N PRO A 154 -21.44 3.92 -11.78
CA PRO A 154 -22.16 5.02 -12.42
C PRO A 154 -22.17 4.85 -13.95
N GLU A 155 -23.00 5.63 -14.64
CA GLU A 155 -23.18 5.56 -16.09
C GLU A 155 -21.86 5.62 -16.89
N ILE A 156 -20.91 6.44 -16.44
CA ILE A 156 -19.59 6.58 -17.05
C ILE A 156 -18.53 6.75 -15.95
N TYR A 157 -17.48 5.94 -16.00
CA TYR A 157 -16.38 5.90 -15.04
C TYR A 157 -15.01 5.77 -15.74
N GLY A 158 -13.90 5.89 -15.01
CA GLY A 158 -12.55 5.76 -15.55
C GLY A 158 -12.05 4.32 -15.66
N PHE A 159 -10.96 4.10 -16.39
CA PHE A 159 -10.32 2.80 -16.50
C PHE A 159 -9.45 2.46 -15.27
N ARG A 160 -9.26 1.15 -15.00
CA ARG A 160 -8.51 0.68 -13.81
C ARG A 160 -7.02 0.99 -13.90
N GLY A 161 -6.39 0.68 -15.03
CA GLY A 161 -4.97 0.94 -15.26
C GLY A 161 -4.68 2.43 -15.45
N ASN A 162 -3.46 2.85 -15.14
CA ASN A 162 -3.01 4.21 -15.42
C ASN A 162 -2.68 4.43 -16.91
N ALA A 163 -2.10 5.58 -17.27
CA ALA A 163 -1.72 5.89 -18.65
C ALA A 163 -0.69 4.89 -19.25
N ARG A 164 0.05 4.16 -18.40
CA ARG A 164 0.97 3.07 -18.78
C ARG A 164 0.40 1.69 -18.45
N ASN A 165 -0.89 1.60 -18.14
CA ASN A 165 -1.63 0.39 -17.81
C ASN A 165 -1.19 -0.33 -16.51
N TYR A 166 -0.53 0.37 -15.59
CA TYR A 166 -0.24 -0.16 -14.25
C TYR A 166 -1.47 -0.07 -13.35
N ASP A 167 -1.70 -1.08 -12.52
CA ASP A 167 -2.53 -0.97 -11.32
C ASP A 167 -1.75 -0.22 -10.24
N LEU A 168 -2.11 1.04 -10.00
CA LEU A 168 -1.42 1.89 -9.03
C LEU A 168 -1.51 1.35 -7.59
N ASN A 169 -2.50 0.50 -7.29
CA ASN A 169 -2.60 -0.18 -5.98
C ASN A 169 -1.69 -1.43 -5.91
N ARG A 170 -0.62 -1.48 -6.72
CA ARG A 170 0.48 -2.45 -6.66
C ARG A 170 1.86 -1.79 -6.80
N ASP A 171 1.92 -0.47 -6.89
CA ASP A 171 3.11 0.25 -7.33
C ASP A 171 3.90 0.90 -6.18
N MET A 172 3.40 0.90 -4.95
CA MET A 172 3.94 1.75 -3.88
C MET A 172 5.42 1.47 -3.51
N MET A 173 5.83 0.20 -3.49
CA MET A 173 7.24 -0.16 -3.21
C MET A 173 8.17 0.08 -4.40
N LYS A 174 7.80 -0.44 -5.58
CA LYS A 174 8.63 -0.37 -6.79
C LYS A 174 8.69 1.03 -7.40
N SER A 175 7.59 1.79 -7.27
CA SER A 175 7.44 3.18 -7.69
C SER A 175 7.81 3.42 -9.16
N ASP A 176 7.30 2.58 -10.07
CA ASP A 176 7.63 2.67 -11.49
C ASP A 176 6.89 3.80 -12.20
N THR A 177 5.75 4.21 -11.65
CA THR A 177 4.89 5.24 -12.24
C THR A 177 5.23 6.61 -11.67
N ARG A 178 5.09 7.65 -12.49
CA ARG A 178 5.19 9.04 -11.99
C ARG A 178 4.06 9.37 -11.00
N ASN A 179 2.90 8.70 -11.13
CA ASN A 179 1.82 8.79 -10.16
C ASN A 179 2.34 8.46 -8.75
N THR A 180 2.94 7.29 -8.55
CA THR A 180 3.46 6.88 -7.24
C THR A 180 4.57 7.79 -6.75
N LYS A 181 5.46 8.25 -7.61
CA LYS A 181 6.51 9.19 -7.20
C LYS A 181 5.92 10.48 -6.63
N SER A 182 4.93 11.05 -7.33
CA SER A 182 4.22 12.27 -6.89
C SER A 182 3.35 12.04 -5.65
N PHE A 183 2.74 10.85 -5.50
CA PHE A 183 2.05 10.47 -4.26
C PHE A 183 3.01 10.44 -3.08
N ILE A 184 4.18 9.82 -3.24
CA ILE A 184 5.20 9.72 -2.18
C ILE A 184 5.69 11.13 -1.82
N GLU A 185 5.94 12.01 -2.80
CA GLU A 185 6.32 13.40 -2.52
C GLU A 185 5.28 14.10 -1.62
N ILE A 186 3.99 13.98 -1.96
CA ILE A 186 2.89 14.52 -1.13
C ILE A 186 2.91 13.86 0.25
N PHE A 187 2.91 12.53 0.31
CA PHE A 187 2.82 11.77 1.56
C PHE A 187 3.96 12.09 2.53
N GLN A 188 5.20 12.15 2.04
CA GLN A 188 6.36 12.50 2.84
C GLN A 188 6.34 13.96 3.28
N LYS A 189 5.84 14.88 2.41
CA LYS A 189 5.69 16.29 2.75
C LYS A 189 4.67 16.51 3.87
N ILE A 190 3.53 15.85 3.81
CA ILE A 190 2.44 16.08 4.76
C ILE A 190 2.59 15.27 6.05
N ASN A 191 3.39 14.21 6.05
CA ASN A 191 3.64 13.31 7.19
C ASN A 191 2.35 12.91 7.92
N ALA A 192 1.40 12.34 7.16
CA ALA A 192 0.05 12.06 7.62
C ALA A 192 0.00 11.20 8.91
N ASP A 193 -0.98 11.46 9.77
CA ASP A 193 -1.22 10.66 10.98
C ASP A 193 -2.21 9.52 10.70
N VAL A 194 -3.24 9.83 9.91
CA VAL A 194 -4.29 8.90 9.47
C VAL A 194 -4.44 9.01 7.96
N PHE A 195 -4.62 7.87 7.30
CA PHE A 195 -4.78 7.75 5.86
C PHE A 195 -6.04 6.97 5.51
N ILE A 196 -6.77 7.45 4.50
CA ILE A 196 -7.93 6.79 3.90
C ILE A 196 -7.68 6.66 2.40
N ASP A 197 -7.82 5.45 1.88
CA ASP A 197 -7.91 5.19 0.44
C ASP A 197 -9.33 4.73 0.12
N ASN A 198 -10.03 5.45 -0.75
CA ASN A 198 -11.43 5.15 -1.07
C ASN A 198 -11.54 4.23 -2.30
N HIS A 199 -12.21 3.10 -2.13
CA HIS A 199 -12.36 2.00 -3.10
C HIS A 199 -13.79 1.43 -3.15
N VAL A 200 -13.98 0.50 -4.08
CA VAL A 200 -15.16 -0.35 -4.23
C VAL A 200 -14.74 -1.82 -4.20
N SER A 201 -15.42 -2.61 -3.35
CA SER A 201 -15.04 -3.98 -3.07
C SER A 201 -15.22 -4.90 -4.28
N ASN A 202 -14.59 -6.08 -4.24
CA ASN A 202 -14.87 -7.17 -5.16
C ASN A 202 -15.21 -8.44 -4.37
N GLY A 203 -15.71 -9.47 -5.06
CA GLY A 203 -15.95 -10.79 -4.45
C GLY A 203 -17.43 -11.11 -4.22
N SER A 204 -17.76 -11.59 -3.02
CA SER A 204 -19.08 -12.12 -2.66
C SER A 204 -20.20 -11.06 -2.59
N ASP A 205 -21.45 -11.47 -2.76
CA ASP A 205 -22.63 -10.62 -2.52
C ASP A 205 -23.14 -10.80 -1.09
N TYR A 206 -23.21 -9.72 -0.34
CA TYR A 206 -23.62 -9.69 1.07
C TYR A 206 -24.50 -8.47 1.39
N GLN A 207 -25.04 -8.41 2.60
CA GLN A 207 -26.01 -7.37 2.98
C GLN A 207 -25.34 -6.00 3.26
N TYR A 208 -24.08 -6.01 3.72
CA TYR A 208 -23.32 -4.79 4.03
C TYR A 208 -23.19 -3.86 2.82
N LYS A 209 -23.26 -2.55 3.07
CA LYS A 209 -22.98 -1.53 2.05
C LYS A 209 -21.54 -1.03 2.12
N LEU A 210 -20.91 -1.20 3.27
CA LEU A 210 -19.59 -0.72 3.59
C LEU A 210 -18.79 -1.82 4.27
N THR A 211 -17.64 -2.12 3.68
CA THR A 211 -16.59 -2.92 4.29
C THR A 211 -15.34 -2.07 4.42
N TYR A 212 -14.35 -2.56 5.15
CA TYR A 212 -13.09 -1.85 5.31
C TYR A 212 -11.91 -2.80 5.38
N ILE A 213 -10.79 -2.38 4.81
CA ILE A 213 -9.48 -2.91 5.16
C ILE A 213 -8.87 -1.91 6.14
N MET A 214 -8.26 -2.41 7.20
CA MET A 214 -7.39 -1.60 8.06
C MET A 214 -5.96 -2.10 7.87
N THR A 215 -4.99 -1.22 8.02
CA THR A 215 -3.58 -1.60 8.14
C THR A 215 -3.47 -2.81 9.07
N GLU A 216 -2.64 -3.78 8.72
CA GLU A 216 -2.42 -4.94 9.58
C GLU A 216 -1.79 -4.46 10.91
N HIS A 217 -2.53 -4.57 12.01
CA HIS A 217 -2.12 -3.98 13.30
C HIS A 217 -0.83 -4.60 13.83
N ASN A 218 -0.59 -5.89 13.57
CA ASN A 218 0.65 -6.56 13.95
C ASN A 218 1.87 -5.95 13.21
N LYS A 219 1.76 -5.67 11.91
CA LYS A 219 2.79 -4.99 11.09
C LYS A 219 3.00 -3.53 11.47
N LEU A 220 1.92 -2.82 11.82
CA LEU A 220 2.00 -1.41 12.21
C LEU A 220 2.90 -1.22 13.44
N GLY A 221 3.00 -2.22 14.29
CA GLY A 221 3.78 -2.23 15.53
C GLY A 221 2.89 -2.26 16.75
N LYS A 222 3.42 -2.72 17.89
CA LYS A 222 2.60 -2.99 19.07
C LYS A 222 1.84 -1.74 19.54
N VAL A 223 2.54 -0.61 19.67
CA VAL A 223 1.97 0.61 20.26
C VAL A 223 0.82 1.17 19.43
N LEU A 224 1.05 1.43 18.14
CA LEU A 224 0.05 2.05 17.27
C LEU A 224 -0.97 1.03 16.76
N GLY A 225 -0.55 -0.22 16.55
CA GLY A 225 -1.41 -1.35 16.20
C GLY A 225 -2.43 -1.67 17.29
N ASP A 226 -2.01 -1.74 18.57
CA ASP A 226 -2.92 -1.97 19.69
C ASP A 226 -3.96 -0.83 19.79
N PHE A 227 -3.53 0.42 19.64
CA PHE A 227 -4.43 1.57 19.64
C PHE A 227 -5.45 1.50 18.49
N MET A 228 -4.99 1.21 17.28
CA MET A 228 -5.86 1.10 16.11
C MET A 228 -6.90 -0.03 16.28
N ASN A 229 -6.45 -1.22 16.67
CA ASN A 229 -7.28 -2.42 16.77
C ASN A 229 -8.24 -2.39 17.98
N ASN A 230 -7.81 -1.86 19.11
CA ASN A 230 -8.57 -1.92 20.36
C ASN A 230 -9.37 -0.66 20.67
N GLU A 231 -8.99 0.50 20.12
CA GLU A 231 -9.66 1.77 20.40
C GLU A 231 -10.26 2.42 19.14
N MET A 232 -9.43 2.70 18.12
CA MET A 232 -9.86 3.49 16.97
C MET A 232 -10.91 2.77 16.13
N MET A 233 -10.60 1.57 15.60
CA MET A 233 -11.53 0.85 14.73
C MET A 233 -12.85 0.51 15.44
N PRO A 234 -12.85 0.01 16.71
CA PRO A 234 -14.10 -0.18 17.46
C PRO A 234 -14.91 1.10 17.64
N ALA A 235 -14.26 2.25 17.86
CA ALA A 235 -14.96 3.53 17.98
C ALA A 235 -15.60 3.98 16.66
N LEU A 236 -14.90 3.80 15.53
CA LEU A 236 -15.44 4.09 14.19
C LEU A 236 -16.64 3.20 13.86
N VAL A 237 -16.53 1.89 14.09
CA VAL A 237 -17.66 0.95 13.89
C VAL A 237 -18.86 1.35 14.75
N LYS A 238 -18.63 1.68 16.03
CA LYS A 238 -19.70 2.09 16.95
C LYS A 238 -20.39 3.38 16.49
N ASP A 239 -19.64 4.34 15.96
CA ASP A 239 -20.21 5.58 15.42
C ASP A 239 -21.07 5.32 14.17
N LEU A 240 -20.59 4.49 13.25
CA LEU A 240 -21.35 4.08 12.06
C LEU A 240 -22.62 3.30 12.42
N GLN A 241 -22.57 2.42 13.42
CA GLN A 241 -23.74 1.71 13.93
C GLN A 241 -24.80 2.66 14.51
N LYS A 242 -24.41 3.73 15.22
CA LYS A 242 -25.37 4.77 15.68
C LYS A 242 -26.08 5.46 14.51
N LYS A 243 -25.40 5.56 13.36
CA LYS A 243 -25.95 6.07 12.09
C LYS A 243 -26.74 5.00 11.31
N LYS A 244 -26.95 3.82 11.89
CA LYS A 244 -27.61 2.64 11.27
C LYS A 244 -26.86 2.13 10.03
N ILE A 245 -25.54 2.26 10.02
CA ILE A 245 -24.66 1.72 8.99
C ILE A 245 -23.95 0.50 9.56
N GLU A 246 -24.36 -0.68 9.10
CA GLU A 246 -23.68 -1.93 9.43
C GLU A 246 -22.42 -2.07 8.56
N THR A 247 -21.32 -2.50 9.20
CA THR A 247 -20.03 -2.70 8.54
C THR A 247 -19.42 -4.04 8.90
N THR A 248 -18.55 -4.55 8.04
CA THR A 248 -17.72 -5.74 8.30
C THR A 248 -16.31 -5.49 7.78
N PRO A 249 -15.26 -6.15 8.33
CA PRO A 249 -13.97 -6.20 7.66
C PRO A 249 -14.11 -6.75 6.23
N TYR A 250 -13.18 -6.39 5.35
CA TYR A 250 -13.15 -6.84 3.96
C TYR A 250 -13.23 -8.38 3.88
N VAL A 251 -14.06 -8.86 2.97
CA VAL A 251 -14.46 -10.27 2.91
C VAL A 251 -13.50 -11.05 1.99
N ASP A 252 -12.38 -11.49 2.55
CA ASP A 252 -11.39 -12.36 1.88
C ASP A 252 -11.62 -13.84 2.23
N SER A 253 -12.64 -14.42 1.59
CA SER A 253 -13.21 -15.73 1.95
C SER A 253 -12.19 -16.88 1.85
N PHE A 254 -12.15 -17.76 2.86
CA PHE A 254 -11.29 -18.97 2.83
C PHE A 254 -11.71 -20.00 1.78
N LYS A 255 -12.95 -19.88 1.28
CA LYS A 255 -13.61 -20.74 0.29
C LYS A 255 -14.39 -19.85 -0.68
N ASP A 256 -15.13 -20.46 -1.59
CA ASP A 256 -15.95 -19.75 -2.58
C ASP A 256 -16.99 -18.80 -1.93
N THR A 257 -17.35 -19.03 -0.67
CA THR A 257 -18.39 -18.30 0.07
C THR A 257 -17.92 -17.91 1.48
N PRO A 258 -18.42 -16.78 2.02
CA PRO A 258 -17.97 -16.24 3.31
C PRO A 258 -18.56 -16.96 4.53
N ASP A 259 -19.53 -17.86 4.35
CA ASP A 259 -20.17 -18.62 5.43
C ASP A 259 -19.20 -19.60 6.13
N LYS A 260 -18.04 -19.87 5.51
CA LYS A 260 -16.94 -20.63 6.12
C LYS A 260 -15.88 -19.74 6.80
N GLY A 261 -16.13 -18.44 6.85
CA GLY A 261 -15.22 -17.46 7.40
C GLY A 261 -14.19 -16.92 6.42
N PHE A 262 -13.43 -15.95 6.91
CA PHE A 262 -12.46 -15.20 6.13
C PHE A 262 -11.33 -14.64 7.01
N GLY A 263 -10.23 -14.25 6.37
CA GLY A 263 -9.09 -13.63 7.03
C GLY A 263 -9.11 -12.12 6.88
N GLN A 264 -8.38 -11.41 7.75
CA GLN A 264 -7.99 -10.04 7.46
C GLN A 264 -7.10 -10.04 6.19
N PHE A 265 -7.36 -9.07 5.32
CA PHE A 265 -6.62 -8.90 4.08
C PHE A 265 -5.12 -8.71 4.34
N VAL A 266 -4.27 -9.37 3.55
CA VAL A 266 -2.81 -9.24 3.66
C VAL A 266 -2.37 -7.92 3.02
N ASP A 267 -2.18 -6.93 3.88
CA ASP A 267 -1.76 -5.59 3.51
C ASP A 267 -0.23 -5.52 3.38
N SER A 268 0.29 -5.98 2.24
CA SER A 268 1.73 -5.94 1.95
C SER A 268 2.18 -4.55 1.47
N PRO A 269 3.48 -4.21 1.55
CA PRO A 269 3.99 -2.88 1.19
C PRO A 269 3.64 -2.36 -0.21
N ARG A 270 3.30 -3.22 -1.18
CA ARG A 270 2.86 -2.78 -2.52
C ARG A 270 1.54 -1.99 -2.53
N TYR A 271 0.69 -2.18 -1.52
CA TYR A 271 -0.60 -1.50 -1.36
C TYR A 271 -0.41 -0.18 -0.59
N THR A 272 -1.33 0.77 -0.74
CA THR A 272 -1.25 2.09 -0.09
C THR A 272 -1.23 2.00 1.44
N THR A 273 -2.13 1.21 2.04
CA THR A 273 -2.18 1.03 3.50
C THR A 273 -0.95 0.29 4.03
N GLY A 274 -0.45 -0.70 3.29
CA GLY A 274 0.78 -1.42 3.63
C GLY A 274 2.00 -0.51 3.57
N TYR A 275 2.13 0.31 2.52
CA TYR A 275 3.19 1.29 2.36
C TYR A 275 3.16 2.38 3.44
N THR A 276 2.01 3.00 3.69
CA THR A 276 1.89 4.10 4.67
C THR A 276 2.18 3.63 6.11
N SER A 277 1.92 2.34 6.41
CA SER A 277 2.29 1.72 7.70
C SER A 277 3.81 1.71 7.98
N LEU A 278 4.62 1.70 6.92
CA LEU A 278 6.10 1.75 7.00
C LEU A 278 6.59 3.08 7.59
N PHE A 279 5.75 4.11 7.54
CA PHE A 279 6.03 5.44 8.07
C PHE A 279 5.12 5.79 9.27
N ASN A 280 4.63 4.75 9.97
CA ASN A 280 3.78 4.88 11.16
C ASN A 280 2.52 5.73 10.92
N THR A 281 1.87 5.57 9.77
CA THR A 281 0.55 6.15 9.50
C THR A 281 -0.50 5.05 9.67
N ILE A 282 -1.60 5.36 10.36
CA ILE A 282 -2.75 4.45 10.46
C ILE A 282 -3.54 4.54 9.15
N GLY A 283 -3.65 3.45 8.40
CA GLY A 283 -4.33 3.42 7.10
C GLY A 283 -5.63 2.62 7.11
N PHE A 284 -6.60 3.10 6.33
CA PHE A 284 -7.83 2.37 6.01
C PHE A 284 -8.10 2.39 4.51
N VAL A 285 -8.55 1.25 3.98
CA VAL A 285 -9.21 1.20 2.68
C VAL A 285 -10.71 1.12 2.92
N VAL A 286 -11.44 2.12 2.43
CA VAL A 286 -12.90 2.14 2.47
C VAL A 286 -13.40 1.36 1.27
N GLU A 287 -14.15 0.29 1.51
CA GLU A 287 -14.53 -0.67 0.48
C GLU A 287 -16.05 -0.75 0.39
N THR A 288 -16.65 0.10 -0.44
CA THR A 288 -18.10 0.09 -0.65
C THR A 288 -18.52 -1.08 -1.54
N HIS A 289 -19.70 -1.66 -1.29
CA HIS A 289 -20.07 -2.89 -1.98
C HIS A 289 -20.43 -2.65 -3.46
N MET A 290 -19.71 -3.30 -4.38
CA MET A 290 -19.83 -3.12 -5.83
C MET A 290 -21.19 -3.35 -6.47
N LEU A 291 -22.11 -4.05 -5.81
CA LEU A 291 -23.45 -4.36 -6.34
C LEU A 291 -24.54 -3.48 -5.72
N LYS A 292 -24.17 -2.51 -4.89
CA LYS A 292 -25.11 -1.52 -4.34
C LYS A 292 -25.09 -0.28 -5.25
N LYS A 293 -26.25 0.37 -5.33
CA LYS A 293 -26.45 1.58 -6.14
C LYS A 293 -25.39 2.64 -5.83
N TYR A 294 -24.91 3.33 -6.87
CA TYR A 294 -23.85 4.33 -6.77
C TYR A 294 -24.09 5.37 -5.66
N ALA A 295 -25.28 5.97 -5.58
CA ALA A 295 -25.59 6.95 -4.54
C ALA A 295 -25.42 6.42 -3.10
N GLU A 296 -25.71 5.14 -2.85
CA GLU A 296 -25.50 4.54 -1.54
C GLU A 296 -24.02 4.38 -1.23
N ARG A 297 -23.20 4.02 -2.22
CA ARG A 297 -21.74 3.90 -2.07
C ARG A 297 -21.09 5.26 -1.78
N VAL A 298 -21.46 6.32 -2.51
CA VAL A 298 -21.01 7.70 -2.24
C VAL A 298 -21.35 8.09 -0.80
N LYS A 299 -22.58 7.83 -0.35
CA LYS A 299 -23.02 8.10 1.03
C LYS A 299 -22.22 7.34 2.07
N MET A 300 -21.94 6.05 1.87
CA MET A 300 -21.15 5.26 2.82
C MET A 300 -19.72 5.78 2.94
N THR A 301 -19.11 6.16 1.82
CA THR A 301 -17.76 6.75 1.79
C THR A 301 -17.72 8.06 2.56
N TYR A 302 -18.68 8.95 2.33
CA TYR A 302 -18.83 10.22 3.06
C TYR A 302 -18.94 9.99 4.58
N GLU A 303 -19.80 9.05 5.02
CA GLU A 303 -20.03 8.82 6.45
C GLU A 303 -18.82 8.23 7.16
N TYR A 304 -18.05 7.37 6.47
CA TYR A 304 -16.80 6.83 7.01
C TYR A 304 -15.74 7.91 7.16
N MET A 305 -15.54 8.76 6.14
CA MET A 305 -14.60 9.88 6.21
C MET A 305 -14.96 10.84 7.34
N LYS A 306 -16.25 11.14 7.51
CA LYS A 306 -16.74 11.97 8.61
C LYS A 306 -16.43 11.36 9.98
N SER A 307 -16.79 10.09 10.20
CA SER A 307 -16.50 9.40 11.47
C SER A 307 -14.99 9.38 11.78
N THR A 308 -14.16 9.21 10.74
CA THR A 308 -12.70 9.21 10.88
C THR A 308 -12.15 10.60 11.20
N LEU A 309 -12.66 11.66 10.58
CA LEU A 309 -12.29 13.04 10.90
C LEU A 309 -12.66 13.37 12.35
N ASP A 310 -13.89 13.06 12.78
CA ASP A 310 -14.36 13.34 14.14
C ASP A 310 -13.50 12.62 15.20
N PHE A 311 -13.14 11.35 14.94
CA PHE A 311 -12.25 10.59 15.83
C PHE A 311 -10.84 11.18 15.85
N THR A 312 -10.27 11.50 14.68
CA THR A 312 -8.93 12.07 14.55
C THR A 312 -8.84 13.41 15.28
N ASP A 313 -9.82 14.29 15.10
CA ASP A 313 -9.87 15.61 15.72
C ASP A 313 -9.92 15.55 17.24
N SER A 314 -10.65 14.57 17.77
CA SER A 314 -10.80 14.34 19.21
C SER A 314 -9.57 13.69 19.85
N ASN A 315 -8.74 13.00 19.07
CA ASN A 315 -7.61 12.20 19.56
C ASN A 315 -6.25 12.65 19.00
N TYR A 316 -6.17 13.82 18.36
CA TYR A 316 -5.01 14.27 17.59
C TYR A 316 -3.68 14.18 18.37
N GLN A 317 -3.65 14.64 19.63
CA GLN A 317 -2.43 14.62 20.44
C GLN A 317 -2.00 13.19 20.75
N LYS A 318 -2.95 12.34 21.16
CA LYS A 318 -2.69 10.91 21.44
C LYS A 318 -2.15 10.21 20.19
N LEU A 319 -2.71 10.48 19.02
CA LEU A 319 -2.23 9.94 17.74
C LEU A 319 -0.77 10.33 17.49
N LYS A 320 -0.43 11.61 17.57
CA LYS A 320 0.94 12.10 17.35
C LYS A 320 1.94 11.50 18.33
N ASP A 321 1.60 11.45 19.62
CA ASP A 321 2.46 10.87 20.66
C ASP A 321 2.71 9.38 20.42
N LEU A 322 1.65 8.63 20.06
CA LEU A 322 1.76 7.20 19.78
C LEU A 322 2.59 6.92 18.53
N ARG A 323 2.55 7.75 17.49
CA ARG A 323 3.41 7.60 16.29
C ARG A 323 4.89 7.70 16.65
N VAL A 324 5.27 8.68 17.46
CA VAL A 324 6.66 8.86 17.95
C VAL A 324 7.08 7.63 18.77
N LYS A 325 6.26 7.24 19.75
CA LYS A 325 6.52 6.07 20.60
C LYS A 325 6.60 4.77 19.80
N ASN A 326 5.79 4.63 18.74
CA ASN A 326 5.80 3.43 17.92
C ASN A 326 7.14 3.25 17.19
N LEU A 327 7.78 4.34 16.77
CA LEU A 327 9.08 4.31 16.09
C LEU A 327 10.23 3.81 16.99
N GLU A 328 10.15 4.01 18.31
CA GLU A 328 11.16 3.55 19.28
C GLU A 328 11.32 2.02 19.32
N GLN A 329 10.34 1.28 18.78
CA GLN A 329 10.42 -0.18 18.63
C GLN A 329 11.41 -0.62 17.55
N TYR A 330 11.72 0.24 16.59
CA TYR A 330 12.49 -0.10 15.39
C TYR A 330 13.87 0.56 15.43
N GLN A 331 14.71 0.08 16.33
CA GLN A 331 16.07 0.57 16.55
C GLN A 331 17.08 -0.47 16.08
N PRO A 332 18.31 -0.06 15.70
CA PRO A 332 19.39 -1.00 15.43
C PRO A 332 19.49 -2.11 16.49
N LYS A 333 19.79 -3.34 16.04
CA LYS A 333 19.92 -4.56 16.85
C LYS A 333 18.63 -5.13 17.43
N LYS A 334 17.48 -4.48 17.27
CA LYS A 334 16.17 -5.09 17.57
C LYS A 334 15.73 -6.03 16.45
N SER A 335 14.76 -6.90 16.75
CA SER A 335 14.14 -7.77 15.76
C SER A 335 13.07 -7.03 14.95
N TYR A 336 12.94 -7.39 13.68
CA TYR A 336 11.88 -6.94 12.78
C TYR A 336 11.28 -8.13 12.04
N THR A 337 9.96 -8.27 12.08
CA THR A 337 9.25 -9.30 11.34
C THR A 337 9.07 -8.90 9.88
N LEU A 338 9.73 -9.65 8.99
CA LEU A 338 9.75 -9.44 7.54
C LEU A 338 8.65 -10.22 6.81
N LYS A 339 8.21 -11.35 7.37
CA LYS A 339 7.08 -12.14 6.84
C LYS A 339 6.07 -12.41 7.92
N TRP A 340 4.81 -12.27 7.54
CA TRP A 340 3.65 -12.45 8.40
C TRP A 340 2.75 -13.52 7.81
N GLU A 341 2.14 -14.33 8.67
CA GLU A 341 1.13 -15.31 8.30
C GLU A 341 -0.07 -15.22 9.24
N LEU A 342 -1.27 -15.51 8.73
CA LEU A 342 -2.48 -15.56 9.55
C LEU A 342 -2.30 -16.56 10.70
N ASP A 343 -2.58 -16.12 11.92
CA ASP A 343 -2.54 -16.96 13.10
C ASP A 343 -3.87 -17.69 13.27
N SER A 344 -4.01 -18.85 12.61
CA SER A 344 -5.21 -19.67 12.67
C SER A 344 -5.59 -20.14 14.08
N THR A 345 -4.67 -20.07 15.05
CA THR A 345 -4.94 -20.38 16.45
C THR A 345 -5.73 -19.27 17.17
N LYS A 346 -5.80 -18.07 16.59
CA LYS A 346 -6.49 -16.89 17.12
C LYS A 346 -7.74 -16.51 16.32
N ALA A 347 -8.41 -17.50 15.74
CA ALA A 347 -9.71 -17.28 15.11
C ALA A 347 -10.72 -16.76 16.14
N THR A 348 -11.42 -15.68 15.77
CA THR A 348 -12.55 -15.13 16.52
C THR A 348 -13.84 -15.39 15.76
N THR A 349 -14.98 -15.44 16.45
CA THR A 349 -16.27 -15.59 15.78
C THR A 349 -17.01 -14.26 15.83
N PHE A 350 -17.64 -13.87 14.72
CA PHE A 350 -18.55 -12.74 14.70
C PHE A 350 -19.77 -13.03 13.83
N SER A 351 -20.83 -12.27 14.07
CA SER A 351 -22.11 -12.45 13.37
C SER A 351 -22.12 -11.70 12.03
N PHE A 352 -22.09 -12.45 10.94
CA PHE A 352 -22.00 -11.95 9.57
C PHE A 352 -23.38 -11.92 8.87
N LEU A 353 -23.65 -10.82 8.16
CA LEU A 353 -24.86 -10.60 7.38
C LEU A 353 -24.65 -10.94 5.89
N GLY A 354 -24.99 -12.17 5.50
CA GLY A 354 -24.82 -12.68 4.14
C GLY A 354 -26.14 -13.04 3.45
N TYR A 355 -26.01 -13.60 2.24
CA TYR A 355 -27.10 -14.24 1.50
C TYR A 355 -26.77 -15.72 1.30
N GLU A 356 -27.78 -16.60 1.32
CA GLU A 356 -27.56 -18.02 1.00
C GLU A 356 -26.95 -18.18 -0.40
N ALA A 357 -25.87 -18.95 -0.48
CA ALA A 357 -25.17 -19.22 -1.72
C ALA A 357 -25.50 -20.63 -2.23
N GLY A 358 -25.52 -20.80 -3.55
CA GLY A 358 -25.73 -22.09 -4.18
C GLY A 358 -25.14 -22.15 -5.58
N TYR A 359 -25.27 -23.31 -6.21
CA TYR A 359 -24.83 -23.53 -7.58
C TYR A 359 -26.04 -23.83 -8.47
N LYS A 360 -26.04 -23.24 -9.68
CA LYS A 360 -27.01 -23.57 -10.72
C LYS A 360 -26.34 -23.68 -12.08
N LYS A 361 -26.97 -24.38 -13.02
CA LYS A 361 -26.46 -24.51 -14.39
C LYS A 361 -26.26 -23.13 -15.00
N SER A 362 -25.11 -22.91 -15.63
CA SER A 362 -24.85 -21.68 -16.37
C SER A 362 -25.62 -21.70 -17.69
N GLU A 363 -26.21 -20.57 -18.06
CA GLU A 363 -26.83 -20.39 -19.37
C GLU A 363 -25.80 -20.00 -20.45
N ALA A 364 -24.65 -19.44 -20.02
CA ALA A 364 -23.60 -18.97 -20.92
C ALA A 364 -22.50 -20.01 -21.19
N THR A 365 -22.38 -21.01 -20.31
CA THR A 365 -21.31 -22.02 -20.35
C THR A 365 -21.85 -23.40 -19.99
N THR A 366 -21.06 -24.45 -20.22
CA THR A 366 -21.49 -25.83 -19.93
C THR A 366 -21.47 -26.20 -18.43
N GLY A 367 -20.78 -25.44 -17.59
CA GLY A 367 -20.62 -25.71 -16.15
C GLY A 367 -21.74 -25.17 -15.25
N ASN A 368 -21.59 -25.44 -13.95
CA ASN A 368 -22.39 -24.78 -12.91
C ASN A 368 -21.73 -23.45 -12.49
N ARG A 369 -22.55 -22.49 -12.06
CA ARG A 369 -22.09 -21.20 -11.54
C ARG A 369 -22.59 -20.96 -10.13
N LEU A 370 -21.76 -20.29 -9.34
CA LEU A 370 -22.13 -19.72 -8.05
C LEU A 370 -23.21 -18.63 -8.24
N TYR A 371 -24.14 -18.57 -7.31
CA TYR A 371 -25.04 -17.42 -7.15
C TYR A 371 -25.37 -17.21 -5.66
N TYR A 372 -25.74 -15.98 -5.33
CA TYR A 372 -26.25 -15.58 -4.02
C TYR A 372 -27.73 -15.24 -4.12
N ASP A 373 -28.56 -15.87 -3.29
CA ASP A 373 -30.01 -15.66 -3.25
C ASP A 373 -30.36 -14.47 -2.34
N ARG A 374 -30.57 -13.30 -2.96
CA ARG A 374 -30.93 -12.06 -2.25
C ARG A 374 -32.27 -12.14 -1.50
N THR A 375 -33.12 -13.13 -1.80
CA THR A 375 -34.39 -13.35 -1.10
C THR A 375 -34.21 -14.11 0.23
N LYS A 376 -33.02 -14.69 0.46
CA LYS A 376 -32.68 -15.46 1.66
C LYS A 376 -31.50 -14.83 2.40
N PRO A 377 -31.68 -13.63 3.00
CA PRO A 377 -30.68 -13.05 3.88
C PRO A 377 -30.51 -13.93 5.13
N TYR A 378 -29.29 -14.02 5.63
CA TYR A 378 -29.00 -14.67 6.90
C TYR A 378 -28.15 -13.78 7.80
N LYS A 379 -28.19 -14.08 9.10
CA LYS A 379 -27.21 -13.66 10.08
C LYS A 379 -26.61 -14.93 10.69
N LYS A 380 -25.32 -15.18 10.46
CA LYS A 380 -24.63 -16.41 10.89
C LYS A 380 -23.31 -16.07 11.53
N ASP A 381 -22.97 -16.82 12.55
CA ASP A 381 -21.68 -16.72 13.20
C ASP A 381 -20.63 -17.43 12.34
N VAL A 382 -19.61 -16.69 11.91
CA VAL A 382 -18.53 -17.17 11.03
C VAL A 382 -17.16 -16.92 11.67
N PRO A 383 -16.15 -17.77 11.41
CA PRO A 383 -14.81 -17.52 11.89
C PRO A 383 -14.14 -16.38 11.14
N TYR A 384 -13.41 -15.53 11.86
CA TYR A 384 -12.61 -14.43 11.35
C TYR A 384 -11.23 -14.45 12.00
N ILE A 385 -10.19 -14.51 11.16
CA ILE A 385 -8.80 -14.48 11.61
C ILE A 385 -8.23 -13.11 11.29
N LYS A 386 -8.02 -12.28 12.32
CA LYS A 386 -7.39 -10.96 12.17
C LYS A 386 -5.95 -10.88 12.60
N GLU A 387 -5.52 -11.79 13.47
CA GLU A 387 -4.17 -11.76 14.02
C GLU A 387 -3.19 -12.41 13.06
N PHE A 388 -2.04 -11.77 12.90
CA PHE A 388 -0.91 -12.32 12.18
C PHE A 388 0.23 -12.64 13.15
N LYS A 389 0.96 -13.71 12.85
CA LYS A 389 2.16 -14.11 13.56
C LYS A 389 3.39 -14.01 12.67
N SER A 390 4.52 -13.84 13.33
CA SER A 390 5.83 -13.74 12.69
C SER A 390 6.23 -15.08 12.06
N ALA A 391 6.43 -15.07 10.74
CA ALA A 391 6.90 -16.23 9.97
C ALA A 391 8.41 -16.13 9.67
N LYS A 392 8.96 -14.91 9.60
CA LYS A 392 10.39 -14.66 9.43
C LYS A 392 10.77 -13.33 10.08
N GLU A 393 11.86 -13.35 10.81
CA GLU A 393 12.44 -12.16 11.41
C GLU A 393 13.86 -11.90 10.89
N VAL A 394 14.26 -10.65 10.98
CA VAL A 394 15.63 -10.18 10.76
C VAL A 394 16.05 -9.27 11.90
N VAL A 395 17.34 -9.26 12.22
CA VAL A 395 17.91 -8.23 13.10
C VAL A 395 18.09 -6.96 12.28
N ILE A 396 17.60 -5.83 12.80
CA ILE A 396 17.76 -4.51 12.18
C ILE A 396 19.26 -4.16 12.23
N PRO A 397 19.96 -4.02 11.09
CA PRO A 397 21.37 -3.63 11.09
C PRO A 397 21.50 -2.18 11.55
N THR A 398 22.68 -1.75 11.97
CA THR A 398 22.99 -0.34 12.24
C THR A 398 22.93 0.53 10.98
N ALA A 399 23.31 -0.03 9.83
CA ALA A 399 23.16 0.61 8.52
C ALA A 399 23.12 -0.42 7.38
N TYR A 400 22.64 -0.01 6.22
CA TYR A 400 22.90 -0.70 4.96
C TYR A 400 24.01 0.02 4.18
N ILE A 401 24.72 -0.69 3.31
CA ILE A 401 25.68 -0.11 2.37
C ILE A 401 25.31 -0.58 0.96
N ILE A 402 25.22 0.34 0.01
CA ILE A 402 24.93 0.03 -1.40
C ILE A 402 25.92 0.76 -2.32
N PRO A 403 26.48 0.08 -3.34
CA PRO A 403 27.33 0.72 -4.33
C PRO A 403 26.61 1.83 -5.10
N ARG A 404 27.34 2.90 -5.42
CA ARG A 404 26.82 4.05 -6.18
C ARG A 404 26.27 3.70 -7.57
N GLY A 405 26.66 2.54 -8.10
CA GLY A 405 26.21 2.04 -9.40
C GLY A 405 24.71 1.74 -9.46
N TYR A 406 24.07 1.49 -8.32
CA TYR A 406 22.61 1.27 -8.21
C TYR A 406 21.87 2.62 -8.09
N TRP A 407 22.13 3.53 -9.02
CA TRP A 407 21.60 4.90 -9.03
C TRP A 407 20.06 4.94 -9.01
N ASN A 408 19.42 4.01 -9.72
CA ASN A 408 17.97 3.85 -9.76
C ASN A 408 17.38 3.54 -8.37
N ILE A 409 18.03 2.65 -7.60
CA ILE A 409 17.66 2.36 -6.22
C ILE A 409 17.87 3.58 -5.34
N ILE A 410 19.01 4.26 -5.47
CA ILE A 410 19.33 5.47 -4.72
C ILE A 410 18.28 6.57 -4.94
N GLU A 411 17.77 6.72 -6.17
CA GLU A 411 16.68 7.65 -6.48
C GLU A 411 15.36 7.27 -5.80
N LEU A 412 15.00 5.97 -5.76
CA LEU A 412 13.83 5.49 -5.03
C LEU A 412 13.91 5.81 -3.54
N LEU A 413 15.08 5.59 -2.93
CA LEU A 413 15.30 5.94 -1.52
C LEU A 413 15.15 7.44 -1.27
N LYS A 414 15.74 8.28 -2.11
CA LYS A 414 15.63 9.75 -2.00
C LYS A 414 14.18 10.21 -2.12
N ASN A 415 13.42 9.65 -3.05
CA ASN A 415 12.00 9.97 -3.20
C ASN A 415 11.20 9.64 -1.93
N ASN A 416 11.58 8.58 -1.22
CA ASN A 416 10.99 8.16 0.05
C ASN A 416 11.56 8.92 1.27
N ASN A 417 12.27 10.03 1.08
CA ASN A 417 12.93 10.81 2.14
C ASN A 417 13.88 9.98 3.04
N ILE A 418 14.48 8.94 2.49
CA ILE A 418 15.50 8.15 3.20
C ILE A 418 16.80 8.95 3.26
N SER A 419 17.35 9.06 4.47
CA SER A 419 18.66 9.68 4.71
C SER A 419 19.80 8.76 4.26
N LEU A 420 20.68 9.29 3.41
CA LEU A 420 21.82 8.60 2.83
C LEU A 420 23.11 9.37 3.14
N LYS A 421 24.19 8.66 3.49
CA LYS A 421 25.53 9.24 3.71
C LYS A 421 26.49 8.69 2.67
N GLN A 422 27.05 9.56 1.85
CA GLN A 422 28.02 9.16 0.83
C GLN A 422 29.41 8.94 1.44
N ILE A 423 30.04 7.80 1.13
CA ILE A 423 31.42 7.46 1.48
C ILE A 423 32.37 8.42 0.76
N LYS A 424 33.26 9.07 1.53
CA LYS A 424 34.12 10.15 1.02
C LYS A 424 35.46 9.68 0.46
N ASN A 425 35.97 8.55 0.95
CA ASN A 425 37.23 7.94 0.54
C ASN A 425 37.03 6.43 0.42
N ASP A 426 37.81 5.79 -0.43
CA ASP A 426 37.85 4.32 -0.50
C ASP A 426 38.17 3.76 0.89
N THR A 427 37.44 2.72 1.29
CA THR A 427 37.52 2.19 2.66
C THR A 427 37.23 0.69 2.67
N ILE A 428 37.70 -0.01 3.70
CA ILE A 428 37.33 -1.40 3.97
C ILE A 428 36.43 -1.41 5.20
N ILE A 429 35.26 -2.05 5.09
CA ILE A 429 34.29 -2.13 6.18
C ILE A 429 33.94 -3.61 6.38
N GLU A 430 33.85 -4.03 7.65
CA GLU A 430 33.32 -5.33 8.00
C GLU A 430 31.80 -5.30 7.93
N VAL A 431 31.22 -6.19 7.12
CA VAL A 431 29.78 -6.24 6.83
C VAL A 431 29.28 -7.67 6.83
N GLU A 432 28.01 -7.85 7.13
CA GLU A 432 27.26 -9.03 6.75
C GLU A 432 26.88 -8.92 5.26
N SER A 433 27.30 -9.92 4.49
CA SER A 433 27.07 -10.03 3.05
C SER A 433 26.12 -11.18 2.76
N TYR A 434 25.14 -10.94 1.90
CA TYR A 434 24.19 -11.96 1.44
C TYR A 434 24.56 -12.51 0.07
N ARG A 435 24.39 -13.82 -0.10
CA ARG A 435 24.34 -14.50 -1.40
C ARG A 435 22.96 -15.12 -1.57
N ILE A 436 22.33 -14.89 -2.72
CA ILE A 436 21.04 -15.50 -3.04
C ILE A 436 21.23 -17.02 -3.12
N ALA A 437 20.45 -17.77 -2.35
CA ALA A 437 20.57 -19.21 -2.24
C ALA A 437 19.57 -19.94 -3.15
N ASP A 438 18.30 -19.54 -3.12
CA ASP A 438 17.25 -20.00 -4.02
C ASP A 438 16.16 -18.94 -4.18
N PHE A 439 15.46 -18.97 -5.30
CA PHE A 439 14.25 -18.19 -5.57
C PHE A 439 13.46 -18.86 -6.70
N LYS A 440 12.22 -18.40 -6.94
CA LYS A 440 11.38 -18.78 -8.09
C LYS A 440 10.85 -17.53 -8.75
N THR A 441 10.69 -17.55 -10.07
CA THR A 441 10.13 -16.43 -10.84
C THR A 441 8.77 -16.81 -11.41
N VAL A 442 7.84 -15.86 -11.43
CA VAL A 442 6.54 -16.04 -12.10
C VAL A 442 6.72 -16.19 -13.63
N PRO A 443 5.87 -16.97 -14.33
CA PRO A 443 6.04 -17.22 -15.77
C PRO A 443 5.51 -16.08 -16.67
N SER A 444 4.80 -15.11 -16.11
CA SER A 444 4.16 -14.02 -16.83
C SER A 444 4.42 -12.69 -16.16
N ALA A 445 4.49 -11.63 -16.96
CA ALA A 445 4.63 -10.27 -16.46
C ALA A 445 3.48 -9.93 -15.50
N TYR A 446 3.83 -9.21 -14.43
CA TYR A 446 2.91 -8.69 -13.44
C TYR A 446 3.32 -7.26 -13.12
N GLU A 447 2.47 -6.30 -13.45
CA GLU A 447 2.70 -4.88 -13.16
C GLU A 447 4.10 -4.41 -13.58
N GLY A 448 4.55 -4.77 -14.80
CA GLY A 448 5.85 -4.38 -15.36
C GLY A 448 7.03 -5.28 -15.01
N HIS A 449 6.86 -6.30 -14.16
CA HIS A 449 7.95 -7.13 -13.64
C HIS A 449 7.72 -8.64 -13.79
N TYR A 450 8.81 -9.41 -13.69
CA TYR A 450 8.79 -10.85 -13.47
C TYR A 450 9.19 -11.12 -12.01
N LEU A 451 8.20 -11.05 -11.12
CA LEU A 451 8.39 -11.19 -9.67
C LEU A 451 9.14 -12.47 -9.27
N HIS A 452 10.11 -12.32 -8.38
CA HIS A 452 10.67 -13.43 -7.63
C HIS A 452 9.86 -13.71 -6.36
N ARG A 453 9.90 -14.96 -5.89
CA ARG A 453 9.25 -15.44 -4.68
C ARG A 453 10.03 -16.59 -4.06
N ASN A 454 9.69 -16.93 -2.82
CA ASN A 454 10.38 -17.96 -2.03
C ASN A 454 11.89 -17.74 -1.96
N THR A 455 12.32 -16.48 -2.00
CA THR A 455 13.73 -16.10 -1.95
C THR A 455 14.32 -16.47 -0.61
N THR A 456 15.51 -17.07 -0.65
CA THR A 456 16.33 -17.41 0.51
C THR A 456 17.76 -16.93 0.28
N VAL A 457 18.48 -16.66 1.36
CA VAL A 457 19.86 -16.18 1.32
C VAL A 457 20.76 -16.99 2.25
N THR A 458 22.05 -16.99 1.93
CA THR A 458 23.11 -17.35 2.89
C THR A 458 23.87 -16.09 3.27
N SER A 459 24.28 -15.95 4.54
CA SER A 459 25.01 -14.78 5.02
C SER A 459 26.40 -15.15 5.53
N LYS A 460 27.35 -14.21 5.39
CA LYS A 460 28.71 -14.29 5.94
C LYS A 460 29.19 -12.92 6.38
N ILE A 461 29.92 -12.84 7.48
CA ILE A 461 30.68 -11.65 7.87
C ILE A 461 31.98 -11.61 7.07
N ILE A 462 32.21 -10.51 6.34
CA ILE A 462 33.41 -10.31 5.53
C ILE A 462 33.90 -8.87 5.64
N LYS A 463 35.21 -8.67 5.40
CA LYS A 463 35.77 -7.34 5.12
C LYS A 463 35.63 -7.05 3.63
N MET A 464 34.87 -6.04 3.29
CA MET A 464 34.63 -5.62 1.91
C MET A 464 35.19 -4.23 1.65
N ALA A 465 35.82 -4.05 0.50
CA ALA A 465 36.24 -2.74 0.01
C ALA A 465 35.03 -2.00 -0.60
N PHE A 466 34.83 -0.76 -0.19
CA PHE A 466 33.84 0.17 -0.72
C PHE A 466 34.53 1.39 -1.31
N ALA A 467 34.01 1.88 -2.43
CA ALA A 467 34.60 3.00 -3.14
C ALA A 467 34.06 4.33 -2.62
N LYS A 468 34.85 5.39 -2.78
CA LYS A 468 34.37 6.76 -2.70
C LYS A 468 33.12 6.91 -3.57
N GLY A 469 32.06 7.43 -2.99
CA GLY A 469 30.81 7.69 -3.68
C GLY A 469 29.71 6.67 -3.39
N ASP A 470 30.03 5.49 -2.86
CA ASP A 470 29.05 4.52 -2.35
C ASP A 470 28.28 5.10 -1.17
N TYR A 471 27.14 4.49 -0.80
CA TYR A 471 26.24 5.05 0.21
C TYR A 471 26.12 4.15 1.43
N ILE A 472 26.30 4.73 2.61
CA ILE A 472 25.92 4.18 3.91
C ILE A 472 24.55 4.77 4.27
N ILE A 473 23.63 3.90 4.66
CA ILE A 473 22.22 4.22 4.88
C ILE A 473 21.86 3.83 6.32
N PRO A 474 21.95 4.76 7.29
CA PRO A 474 21.69 4.47 8.69
C PRO A 474 20.25 3.99 8.89
N THR A 475 20.02 2.98 9.72
CA THR A 475 18.64 2.52 10.00
C THR A 475 17.96 3.30 11.12
N ASN A 476 18.70 4.09 11.91
CA ASN A 476 18.12 4.98 12.91
C ASN A 476 17.49 6.23 12.26
N GLN A 477 16.35 6.04 11.60
CA GLN A 477 15.57 7.07 10.92
C GLN A 477 14.10 6.67 10.78
N LYS A 478 13.23 7.62 10.44
CA LYS A 478 11.77 7.40 10.31
C LYS A 478 11.40 6.29 9.30
N GLY A 479 12.13 6.20 8.19
CA GLY A 479 11.89 5.23 7.11
C GLY A 479 12.52 3.84 7.31
N VAL A 480 12.85 3.45 8.54
CA VAL A 480 13.52 2.17 8.83
C VAL A 480 12.75 0.94 8.32
N LYS A 481 11.43 0.92 8.47
CA LYS A 481 10.59 -0.20 7.99
C LYS A 481 10.66 -0.31 6.47
N TYR A 482 10.61 0.81 5.76
CA TYR A 482 10.74 0.84 4.30
C TYR A 482 12.09 0.26 3.85
N LEU A 483 13.19 0.61 4.53
CA LEU A 483 14.51 0.05 4.23
C LEU A 483 14.53 -1.47 4.41
N LEU A 484 13.98 -1.98 5.51
CA LEU A 484 13.94 -3.41 5.82
C LEU A 484 13.11 -4.16 4.76
N GLU A 485 11.91 -3.68 4.44
CA GLU A 485 11.05 -4.29 3.42
C GLU A 485 11.65 -4.21 2.01
N ALA A 486 12.40 -3.15 1.69
CA ALA A 486 13.00 -2.96 0.37
C ALA A 486 14.30 -3.76 0.18
N PHE A 487 15.17 -3.83 1.20
CA PHE A 487 16.53 -4.35 1.07
C PHE A 487 16.74 -5.77 1.59
N GLU A 488 15.85 -6.31 2.42
CA GLU A 488 15.97 -7.72 2.81
C GLU A 488 15.41 -8.60 1.67
N PRO A 489 16.23 -9.42 0.97
CA PRO A 489 15.78 -10.13 -0.24
C PRO A 489 14.63 -11.09 0.01
N GLU A 490 14.55 -11.63 1.22
CA GLU A 490 13.49 -12.53 1.63
C GLU A 490 12.14 -11.82 1.78
N GLY A 491 12.08 -10.47 1.87
CA GLY A 491 10.84 -9.70 2.03
C GLY A 491 9.90 -9.79 0.83
N VAL A 492 8.58 -9.83 1.07
CA VAL A 492 7.56 -10.10 0.02
C VAL A 492 7.64 -9.10 -1.12
N ASP A 493 7.84 -7.82 -0.80
CA ASP A 493 7.92 -6.70 -1.74
C ASP A 493 9.32 -6.07 -1.79
N SER A 494 10.36 -6.87 -1.54
CA SER A 494 11.74 -6.42 -1.63
C SER A 494 12.11 -6.04 -3.06
N PHE A 495 13.09 -5.15 -3.22
CA PHE A 495 13.62 -4.79 -4.53
C PHE A 495 14.20 -6.00 -5.26
N PHE A 496 14.71 -7.00 -4.52
CA PHE A 496 15.08 -8.27 -5.13
C PHE A 496 13.86 -9.01 -5.70
N ASN A 497 12.77 -9.14 -4.93
CA ASN A 497 11.57 -9.81 -5.41
C ASN A 497 10.83 -9.05 -6.52
N TRP A 498 11.01 -7.72 -6.58
CA TRP A 498 10.63 -6.89 -7.72
C TRP A 498 11.70 -6.83 -8.81
N ASN A 499 12.66 -7.77 -8.85
CA ASN A 499 13.59 -7.98 -9.96
C ASN A 499 14.55 -6.81 -10.30
N PHE A 500 14.77 -5.87 -9.36
CA PHE A 500 15.68 -4.74 -9.56
C PHE A 500 17.17 -5.13 -9.58
N PHE A 501 17.50 -6.36 -9.15
CA PHE A 501 18.86 -6.85 -9.02
C PHE A 501 19.19 -8.03 -9.96
N ASP A 502 18.34 -8.32 -10.94
CA ASP A 502 18.48 -9.45 -11.88
C ASP A 502 19.84 -9.59 -12.57
N PRO A 503 20.61 -8.50 -12.86
CA PRO A 503 21.94 -8.67 -13.44
C PRO A 503 22.88 -9.56 -12.63
N ILE A 504 22.70 -9.70 -11.31
CA ILE A 504 23.51 -10.60 -10.47
C ILE A 504 23.17 -12.08 -10.69
N LEU A 505 22.00 -12.39 -11.25
CA LEU A 505 21.51 -13.76 -11.48
C LEU A 505 22.11 -14.37 -12.75
N GLN A 506 22.70 -13.55 -13.61
CA GLN A 506 23.33 -13.99 -14.83
C GLN A 506 24.83 -14.12 -14.64
N GLN A 507 25.33 -15.36 -14.74
CA GLN A 507 26.75 -15.64 -14.87
C GLN A 507 27.32 -14.99 -16.15
N LYS A 508 28.51 -14.38 -16.05
CA LYS A 508 29.25 -13.74 -17.13
C LYS A 508 30.47 -14.55 -17.54
N GLU A 509 31.17 -15.14 -16.57
CA GLU A 509 32.38 -15.92 -16.82
C GLU A 509 32.07 -17.41 -16.88
N HIS A 510 32.69 -18.12 -17.82
CA HIS A 510 32.53 -19.56 -18.03
C HIS A 510 33.88 -20.22 -18.27
N TYR A 511 33.89 -21.55 -18.35
CA TYR A 511 35.09 -22.32 -18.71
C TYR A 511 34.81 -23.25 -19.88
N SER A 512 35.85 -23.63 -20.61
CA SER A 512 35.80 -24.74 -21.56
C SER A 512 36.32 -25.99 -20.88
N GLU A 513 35.53 -27.07 -20.91
CA GLU A 513 35.80 -28.31 -20.15
C GLU A 513 37.21 -28.84 -20.40
N TYR A 514 37.62 -28.99 -21.66
CA TYR A 514 38.93 -29.56 -22.02
C TYR A 514 40.13 -28.72 -21.52
N ILE A 515 39.93 -27.43 -21.26
CA ILE A 515 40.97 -26.53 -20.72
C ILE A 515 40.94 -26.58 -19.19
N PHE A 516 39.74 -26.54 -18.60
CA PHE A 516 39.59 -26.45 -17.16
C PHE A 516 39.86 -27.79 -16.45
N GLU A 517 39.70 -28.92 -17.12
CA GLU A 517 39.93 -30.27 -16.57
C GLU A 517 41.29 -30.39 -15.86
N ASP A 518 42.38 -29.97 -16.53
CA ASP A 518 43.73 -30.01 -15.96
C ASP A 518 43.87 -29.09 -14.75
N THR A 519 43.26 -27.91 -14.83
CA THR A 519 43.24 -26.92 -13.73
C THR A 519 42.44 -27.44 -12.53
N ALA A 520 41.28 -28.06 -12.76
CA ALA A 520 40.43 -28.68 -11.75
C ALA A 520 41.17 -29.83 -11.05
N GLY A 521 41.86 -30.68 -11.81
CA GLY A 521 42.69 -31.74 -11.28
C GLY A 521 43.83 -31.21 -10.40
N GLN A 522 44.46 -30.10 -10.79
CA GLN A 522 45.47 -29.42 -9.97
C GLN A 522 44.88 -28.83 -8.69
N LEU A 523 43.74 -28.12 -8.78
CA LEU A 523 43.05 -27.55 -7.62
C LEU A 523 42.70 -28.60 -6.57
N LEU A 524 42.23 -29.78 -7.00
CA LEU A 524 41.91 -30.89 -6.08
C LEU A 524 43.15 -31.52 -5.43
N LYS A 525 44.30 -31.51 -6.11
CA LYS A 525 45.58 -31.99 -5.54
C LYS A 525 46.12 -31.01 -4.50
N GLU A 526 46.00 -29.71 -4.78
CA GLU A 526 46.54 -28.64 -3.94
C GLU A 526 45.61 -28.27 -2.77
N ASN A 527 44.31 -28.59 -2.87
CA ASN A 527 43.32 -28.30 -1.83
C ASN A 527 42.62 -29.58 -1.33
N PRO A 528 43.18 -30.28 -0.32
CA PRO A 528 42.58 -31.48 0.26
C PRO A 528 41.17 -31.27 0.83
N SER A 529 40.85 -30.06 1.32
CA SER A 529 39.51 -29.74 1.84
C SER A 529 38.47 -29.74 0.72
N LEU A 530 38.77 -29.06 -0.40
CA LEU A 530 37.91 -29.03 -1.58
C LEU A 530 37.67 -30.45 -2.13
N LYS A 531 38.72 -31.27 -2.16
CA LYS A 531 38.62 -32.68 -2.56
C LYS A 531 37.72 -33.50 -1.63
N ALA A 532 37.86 -33.33 -0.32
CA ALA A 532 37.01 -34.03 0.65
C ALA A 532 35.54 -33.62 0.50
N GLU A 533 35.25 -32.34 0.29
CA GLU A 533 33.89 -31.83 0.06
C GLU A 533 33.27 -32.39 -1.23
N LEU A 534 34.05 -32.46 -2.33
CA LEU A 534 33.60 -33.07 -3.59
C LEU A 534 33.26 -34.56 -3.40
N GLU A 535 34.15 -35.33 -2.77
CA GLU A 535 33.92 -36.76 -2.52
C GLU A 535 32.74 -37.01 -1.58
N ALA A 536 32.57 -36.18 -0.55
CA ALA A 536 31.40 -36.23 0.32
C ALA A 536 30.11 -35.97 -0.48
N LYS A 537 30.11 -35.00 -1.42
CA LYS A 537 28.95 -34.77 -2.28
C LYS A 537 28.69 -35.97 -3.21
N LYS A 538 29.72 -36.57 -3.80
CA LYS A 538 29.58 -37.79 -4.63
C LYS A 538 29.01 -38.98 -3.84
N GLN A 539 29.35 -39.11 -2.56
CA GLN A 539 28.81 -40.18 -1.72
C GLN A 539 27.32 -39.99 -1.36
N ASN A 540 26.89 -38.73 -1.22
CA ASN A 540 25.54 -38.39 -0.76
C ASN A 540 24.53 -38.09 -1.87
N ASP A 541 24.97 -38.02 -3.13
CA ASP A 541 24.16 -37.64 -4.27
C ASP A 541 24.49 -38.53 -5.48
N SER A 542 23.71 -39.60 -5.66
CA SER A 542 23.94 -40.60 -6.72
C SER A 542 23.84 -40.03 -8.13
N ALA A 543 23.01 -38.99 -8.34
CA ALA A 543 22.88 -38.35 -9.64
C ALA A 543 24.12 -37.49 -9.95
N PHE A 544 24.68 -36.82 -8.94
CA PHE A 544 25.94 -36.09 -9.06
C PHE A 544 27.14 -37.03 -9.24
N ALA A 545 27.17 -38.17 -8.53
CA ALA A 545 28.26 -39.14 -8.58
C ALA A 545 28.53 -39.69 -9.98
N THR A 546 27.50 -39.81 -10.81
CA THR A 546 27.57 -40.35 -12.18
C THR A 546 27.64 -39.27 -13.27
N ASN A 547 27.67 -37.98 -12.89
CA ASN A 547 27.68 -36.86 -13.83
C ASN A 547 29.02 -36.09 -13.75
N ALA A 548 29.92 -36.34 -14.71
CA ALA A 548 31.24 -35.70 -14.75
C ALA A 548 31.17 -34.19 -14.98
N GLU A 549 30.28 -33.72 -15.86
CA GLU A 549 30.06 -32.29 -16.12
C GLU A 549 29.64 -31.56 -14.83
N ALA A 550 28.71 -32.14 -14.07
CA ALA A 550 28.27 -31.58 -12.80
C ALA A 550 29.41 -31.52 -11.77
N GLN A 551 30.29 -32.52 -11.75
CA GLN A 551 31.47 -32.54 -10.87
C GLN A 551 32.46 -31.44 -11.24
N LEU A 552 32.73 -31.26 -12.54
CA LEU A 552 33.64 -30.22 -13.03
C LEU A 552 33.08 -28.82 -12.75
N ASP A 553 31.78 -28.59 -12.99
CA ASP A 553 31.09 -27.33 -12.67
C ASP A 553 31.11 -27.05 -11.16
N TRP A 554 30.95 -28.09 -10.34
CA TRP A 554 31.06 -27.95 -8.89
C TRP A 554 32.47 -27.50 -8.49
N ILE A 555 33.53 -28.12 -9.04
CA ILE A 555 34.92 -27.71 -8.77
C ILE A 555 35.13 -26.25 -9.20
N TYR A 556 34.65 -25.88 -10.39
CA TYR A 556 34.72 -24.50 -10.88
C TYR A 556 34.09 -23.52 -9.91
N LYS A 557 32.83 -23.74 -9.51
CA LYS A 557 32.07 -22.89 -8.59
C LYS A 557 32.67 -22.76 -7.19
N HIS A 558 33.48 -23.73 -6.77
CA HIS A 558 34.18 -23.73 -5.49
C HIS A 558 35.67 -23.33 -5.61
N SER A 559 36.09 -22.88 -6.80
CA SER A 559 37.46 -22.41 -7.08
C SER A 559 37.58 -20.88 -7.05
N VAL A 560 38.82 -20.40 -7.14
CA VAL A 560 39.13 -18.97 -7.29
C VAL A 560 38.71 -18.38 -8.64
N TYR A 561 38.42 -19.22 -9.64
CA TYR A 561 38.09 -18.80 -11.01
C TYR A 561 36.61 -18.48 -11.21
N TYR A 562 35.75 -18.95 -10.31
CA TYR A 562 34.33 -18.60 -10.38
C TYR A 562 34.12 -17.16 -9.94
N GLU A 563 33.39 -16.40 -10.76
CA GLU A 563 33.18 -14.99 -10.51
C GLU A 563 32.40 -14.78 -9.20
N LYS A 564 32.89 -13.85 -8.38
CA LYS A 564 32.26 -13.56 -7.09
C LYS A 564 30.94 -12.81 -7.24
N ALA A 565 30.70 -12.16 -8.39
CA ALA A 565 29.54 -11.31 -8.63
C ALA A 565 28.24 -12.10 -8.88
N HIS A 566 28.31 -13.27 -9.50
CA HIS A 566 27.14 -14.12 -9.74
C HIS A 566 26.50 -14.49 -8.39
N MET A 567 25.18 -14.31 -8.26
CA MET A 567 24.35 -14.50 -7.05
C MET A 567 24.71 -13.66 -5.82
N GLN A 568 25.68 -12.74 -5.92
CA GLN A 568 26.07 -11.88 -4.81
C GLN A 568 25.10 -10.71 -4.70
N TYR A 569 24.36 -10.63 -3.59
CA TYR A 569 23.45 -9.53 -3.35
C TYR A 569 24.25 -8.24 -3.10
N PRO A 570 23.90 -7.10 -3.73
CA PRO A 570 24.75 -5.91 -3.70
C PRO A 570 24.46 -4.95 -2.55
N VAL A 571 23.51 -5.26 -1.68
CA VAL A 571 23.25 -4.48 -0.46
C VAL A 571 23.83 -5.22 0.74
N TYR A 572 24.68 -4.52 1.48
CA TYR A 572 25.42 -5.06 2.62
C TYR A 572 24.87 -4.53 3.93
N ARG A 573 24.98 -5.32 5.00
CA ARG A 573 24.47 -4.99 6.32
C ARG A 573 25.64 -4.67 7.26
N LEU A 574 25.59 -3.51 7.91
CA LEU A 574 26.49 -3.14 8.99
C LEU A 574 25.78 -3.43 10.32
N LEU A 575 26.18 -4.47 11.04
CA LEU A 575 25.49 -4.96 12.25
C LEU A 575 25.69 -4.06 13.49
#